data_AF-J2KW91-F1
#
_entry.id   AF-J2KW91-F1
#
_cell.length_a   1.000
_cell.length_b   1.000
_cell.length_c   1.000
_cell.angle_alpha   90.00
_cell.angle_beta   90.00
_cell.angle_gamma   90.00
#
_symmetry.space_group_name_H-M   'P 1'
#
loop_
_entity.id
_entity.type
_entity.pdbx_description
1 polymer ?
#
loop_
_entity_poly.entity_id
_entity_poly.type
_entity_poly.pdbx_seq_one_letter_code
_entity_poly.pdbx_strand_id
1 'polypeptide(L)' 'MRKEPLSMLAQSELIDALVGRCVMHGGAAAGEALLLIDDEAVDDLVHLANRLRRLALFEDRIRAMVMAQP' A
#
# COMPACT_ATOMS: atom_id res chain seq x y z
N MET A 1 -9.91 -18.23 -10.60
CA MET A 1 -10.17 -17.64 -11.94
C MET A 1 -8.83 -17.36 -12.58
N ARG A 2 -8.43 -18.07 -13.63
CA ARG A 2 -7.29 -17.66 -14.45
C ARG A 2 -7.72 -16.34 -15.12
N LYS A 3 -7.26 -15.21 -14.57
CA LYS A 3 -7.41 -13.90 -15.24
C LYS A 3 -6.64 -14.02 -16.55
N GLU A 4 -7.33 -13.85 -17.67
CA GLU A 4 -6.66 -13.77 -18.96
C GLU A 4 -5.53 -12.75 -18.87
N PRO A 5 -4.34 -13.05 -19.44
CA PRO A 5 -3.24 -12.09 -19.42
C PRO A 5 -3.71 -10.79 -20.07
N LEU A 6 -3.28 -9.66 -19.50
CA LEU A 6 -3.63 -8.34 -20.02
C LEU A 6 -3.29 -8.26 -21.52
N SER A 7 -4.13 -7.59 -22.29
CA SER A 7 -3.77 -7.24 -23.68
C SER A 7 -2.52 -6.37 -23.69
N MET A 8 -1.79 -6.34 -24.80
CA MET A 8 -0.59 -5.50 -24.92
C MET A 8 -0.89 -4.02 -24.67
N LEU A 9 -2.08 -3.55 -25.07
CA LEU A 9 -2.53 -2.18 -24.79
C LEU A 9 -2.70 -1.95 -23.28
N ALA A 10 -3.41 -2.83 -22.59
CA ALA A 10 -3.63 -2.71 -21.15
C ALA A 10 -2.31 -2.83 -20.35
N GLN A 11 -1.36 -3.62 -20.85
CA GLN A 11 0.00 -3.66 -20.29
C GLN A 11 0.74 -2.34 -20.49
N SER A 12 0.64 -1.73 -21.68
CA SER A 12 1.22 -0.41 -21.95
C SER A 12 0.65 0.65 -21.03
N GLU A 13 -0.68 0.73 -20.92
CA GLU A 13 -1.36 1.72 -20.06
C GLU A 13 -0.96 1.57 -18.59
N LEU A 14 -0.81 0.33 -18.11
CA LEU A 14 -0.32 0.05 -16.77
C LEU A 14 1.12 0.53 -16.57
N ILE A 15 2.00 0.26 -17.53
CA ILE A 15 3.39 0.72 -17.48
C ILE A 15 3.44 2.25 -17.52
N ASP A 16 2.67 2.90 -18.40
CA ASP A 16 2.61 4.36 -18.49
C ASP A 16 2.12 4.99 -17.18
N ALA A 17 1.14 4.38 -16.51
CA ALA A 17 0.67 4.83 -15.20
C ALA A 17 1.75 4.70 -14.11
N LEU A 18 2.56 3.64 -14.15
CA LEU A 18 3.70 3.47 -13.24
C LEU A 18 4.81 4.48 -13.53
N VAL A 19 5.15 4.71 -14.80
CA VAL A 19 6.12 5.72 -15.21
C VAL A 19 5.67 7.11 -14.75
N GLY A 20 4.38 7.43 -14.90
CA GLY A 20 3.82 8.70 -14.45
C GLY A 20 4.01 8.97 -12.95
N ARG A 21 4.06 7.93 -12.11
CA ARG A 21 4.36 8.04 -10.66
C ARG A 21 5.84 8.26 -10.37
N CYS A 22 6.71 8.06 -11.37
CA CYS A 22 8.13 8.30 -11.30
C CYS A 22 8.54 9.61 -11.98
N VAL A 23 7.59 10.48 -12.36
CA VAL A 23 7.87 11.79 -12.96
C VAL A 23 7.82 12.87 -11.88
N MET A 24 8.88 13.67 -11.77
CA MET A 24 8.98 14.80 -10.84
C MET A 24 8.20 16.01 -11.33
N HIS A 25 7.94 16.97 -10.44
CA HIS A 25 7.38 18.27 -10.81
C HIS A 25 8.32 18.97 -11.81
N GLY A 26 7.88 19.15 -13.06
CA GLY A 26 8.71 19.64 -14.18
C GLY A 26 8.95 18.64 -15.31
N GLY A 27 8.46 17.39 -15.20
CA GLY A 27 8.44 16.42 -16.30
C GLY A 27 9.70 15.54 -16.43
N ALA A 28 10.69 15.72 -15.57
CA ALA A 28 11.88 14.88 -15.54
C ALA A 28 11.58 13.51 -14.89
N ALA A 29 12.11 12.44 -15.47
CA ALA A 29 12.08 11.12 -14.85
C ALA A 29 12.95 11.10 -13.58
N ALA A 30 12.41 10.57 -12.48
CA ALA A 30 13.11 10.46 -11.22
C ALA A 30 14.23 9.41 -11.31
N GLY A 31 15.41 9.74 -10.79
CA GLY A 31 16.51 8.76 -10.62
C GLY A 31 16.19 7.69 -9.56
N GLU A 32 15.32 8.01 -8.60
CA GLU A 32 14.78 7.11 -7.58
C GLU A 32 13.34 7.55 -7.23
N ALA A 33 12.42 6.60 -7.08
CA ALA A 33 11.04 6.88 -6.71
C ALA A 33 10.87 6.77 -5.18
N LEU A 34 10.73 7.91 -4.50
CA LEU A 34 10.41 7.95 -3.06
C LEU A 34 8.90 8.08 -2.87
N LEU A 35 8.34 7.27 -1.97
CA LEU A 35 6.94 7.42 -1.54
C LEU A 35 6.81 8.71 -0.72
N LEU A 36 6.08 9.69 -1.25
CA LEU A 36 5.73 10.89 -0.48
C LEU A 36 4.64 10.49 0.52
N ILE A 37 4.97 10.58 1.82
CA ILE A 37 4.00 10.44 2.91
C ILE A 37 3.69 11.86 3.36
N ASP A 38 2.45 12.30 3.16
CA ASP A 38 1.98 13.62 3.61
C ASP A 38 1.54 13.59 5.08
N ASP A 39 1.25 14.78 5.63
CA ASP A 39 0.93 14.94 7.05
C ASP A 39 -0.30 14.12 7.47
N GLU A 40 -1.31 14.03 6.60
CA GLU A 40 -2.52 13.23 6.84
C GLU A 40 -2.18 11.73 6.89
N ALA A 41 -1.35 11.23 5.97
CA ALA A 41 -0.88 9.85 6.00
C ALA A 41 -0.02 9.56 7.24
N VAL A 42 0.76 10.53 7.72
CA VAL A 42 1.50 10.39 8.99
C VAL A 42 0.54 10.28 10.18
N ASP A 43 -0.47 11.15 10.26
CA ASP A 43 -1.46 11.14 11.34
C ASP A 43 -2.26 9.84 11.37
N ASP A 44 -2.66 9.33 10.20
CA ASP A 44 -3.33 8.04 10.06
C ASP A 44 -2.45 6.88 10.56
N LEU A 45 -1.16 6.87 10.19
CA LEU A 45 -0.22 5.86 10.65
C LEU A 45 0.00 5.93 12.16
N VAL A 46 0.04 7.13 12.74
CA VAL A 46 0.16 7.33 14.19
C VAL A 46 -1.09 6.82 14.90
N HIS A 47 -2.28 7.13 14.40
CA HIS A 47 -3.54 6.62 14.95
C HIS A 47 -3.62 5.09 14.88
N LEU A 48 -3.24 4.51 13.75
CA LEU A 48 -3.18 3.07 13.56
C LEU A 48 -2.18 2.42 14.54
N ALA A 49 -0.96 2.95 14.64
CA ALA A 49 0.07 2.44 15.55
C ALA A 49 -0.40 2.46 17.02
N ASN A 50 -1.04 3.55 17.44
CA ASN A 50 -1.60 3.67 18.79
C ASN A 50 -2.72 2.65 19.06
N ARG A 51 -3.56 2.38 18.06
CA ARG A 51 -4.61 1.35 18.16
C ARG A 51 -4.00 -0.04 18.27
N LEU A 52 -3.01 -0.36 17.43
CA LEU A 52 -2.31 -1.65 17.48
C LEU A 52 -1.62 -1.87 18.83
N ARG A 53 -0.98 -0.85 19.40
CA ARG A 53 -0.36 -0.92 20.73
C ARG A 53 -1.38 -1.28 21.83
N ARG A 54 -2.60 -0.72 21.77
CA ARG A 54 -3.67 -1.09 22.71
C ARG A 54 -4.16 -2.52 22.51
N LEU A 55 -4.21 -2.99 21.27
CA LEU A 55 -4.65 -4.35 20.94
C LEU A 55 -3.60 -5.41 21.26
N ALA A 56 -2.31 -5.07 21.24
CA ALA A 56 -1.21 -5.99 21.54
C ALA A 56 -1.33 -6.67 22.92
N LEU A 57 -1.91 -5.98 23.92
CA LEU A 57 -2.20 -6.57 25.24
C LEU A 57 -3.13 -7.79 25.18
N PHE A 58 -3.88 -7.94 24.09
CA PHE A 58 -4.84 -9.00 23.87
C PHE A 58 -4.44 -9.91 22.70
N GLU A 59 -3.19 -9.83 22.24
CA GLU A 59 -2.74 -10.50 21.01
C GLU A 59 -3.05 -12.01 21.01
N ASP A 60 -2.73 -12.72 22.09
CA ASP A 60 -2.99 -14.16 22.19
C ASP A 60 -4.48 -14.52 22.12
N ARG A 61 -5.33 -13.69 22.73
CA ARG A 61 -6.79 -13.87 22.70
C ARG A 61 -7.35 -13.56 21.31
N ILE A 62 -6.84 -12.52 20.66
CA ILE A 62 -7.21 -12.17 19.29
C ILE A 62 -6.78 -13.29 18.34
N ARG A 63 -5.54 -13.77 18.47
CA ARG A 63 -4.99 -14.89 17.68
C ARG A 63 -5.82 -16.15 17.87
N ALA A 64 -6.14 -16.51 19.11
CA ALA A 64 -7.01 -17.65 19.40
C ALA A 64 -8.39 -17.49 18.75
N MET A 65 -9.01 -16.30 18.82
CA MET A 65 -10.31 -16.05 18.20
C MET A 65 -10.29 -16.11 16.66
N VAL A 66 -9.22 -15.61 16.03
CA VAL A 66 -9.09 -15.60 14.56
C VAL A 66 -8.72 -16.98 14.02
N MET A 67 -7.84 -17.70 14.72
CA MET A 67 -7.36 -19.03 14.30
C MET A 67 -8.30 -20.17 14.72
N ALA A 68 -9.17 -19.95 15.72
CA ALA A 68 -10.22 -20.91 16.09
C ALA A 68 -11.46 -20.81 15.19
N GLN A 69 -11.28 -20.47 13.91
CA GLN A 69 -12.34 -20.72 12.93
C GLN A 69 -12.60 -22.25 12.85
N PRO A 70 -13.88 -22.66 12.79
CA PRO A 70 -14.29 -24.07 12.86
C PRO A 70 -13.76 -24.93 11.71
#